data_AF-A0A8J2S8D1-F1
#
_entry.id   AF-A0A8J2S8D1-F1
#
_cell.length_a   1.000
_cell.length_b   1.000
_cell.length_c   1.000
_cell.angle_alpha   90.00
_cell.angle_beta   90.00
_cell.angle_gamma   90.00
#
_symmetry.space_group_name_H-M   'P 1'
#
loop_
_entity.id
_entity.type
_entity.pdbx_description
1 polymer ?
#
loop_
_entity_poly.entity_id
_entity_poly.type
_entity_poly.pdbx_seq_one_letter_code
_entity_poly.pdbx_strand_id
1 'polypeptide(L)'
;MHRRAMIPDEIADAAFDGDKDTVVEWLDEHPERVNDTDNAGASFLLLCVDNGIKREEQLELVCYLLSRGADPNQMCLLIDTEDEEFNVEGYMTPFYAICSASNSPLVQHAVASFLSAGADPNLRLRLADSTPEPNTSPLMGAIRSFVASHGGTSWQLPVVVRLLRAGASLDSSFEGELSVDEWIAAEQRQRPEVIEDQVQFQAVITLIRGVRAAGSWKKYCRARAPHREILALRSLAMRGYITPYQRRRTRGAEHKIAIAFVARLGDNGIVWNILSFWRDPDDIEDITLGNGDVVRVYS
;
A
#
# COMPACT_ATOMS: atom_id res chain seq x y z
N MET A 1 -32.94 15.53 -18.68
CA MET A 1 -32.25 14.69 -17.69
C MET A 1 -32.74 13.26 -17.88
N HIS A 2 -31.91 12.37 -18.42
CA HIS A 2 -32.21 10.94 -18.37
C HIS A 2 -32.11 10.51 -16.90
N ARG A 3 -33.12 9.81 -16.37
CA ARG A 3 -33.01 9.19 -15.04
C ARG A 3 -31.81 8.24 -15.11
N ARG A 4 -30.80 8.49 -14.27
CA ARG A 4 -29.69 7.57 -14.10
C ARG A 4 -30.29 6.25 -13.61
N ALA A 5 -29.91 5.14 -14.23
CA ALA A 5 -30.34 3.84 -13.76
C ALA A 5 -29.76 3.62 -12.35
N MET A 6 -30.55 3.02 -11.46
CA MET A 6 -30.20 2.83 -10.06
C MET A 6 -29.96 1.36 -9.75
N ILE A 7 -28.98 1.06 -8.91
CA ILE A 7 -28.78 -0.28 -8.37
C ILE A 7 -30.08 -0.69 -7.63
N PRO A 8 -30.70 -1.85 -7.95
CA PRO A 8 -31.84 -2.36 -7.18
C PRO A 8 -31.44 -2.63 -5.72
N ASP A 9 -32.34 -2.37 -4.77
CA ASP A 9 -32.07 -2.51 -3.33
C ASP A 9 -31.52 -3.91 -2.96
N GLU A 10 -32.11 -4.97 -3.51
CA GLU A 10 -31.66 -6.36 -3.29
C GLU A 10 -30.20 -6.60 -3.74
N ILE A 11 -29.77 -5.90 -4.79
CA ILE A 11 -28.41 -6.00 -5.33
C ILE A 11 -27.44 -5.11 -4.55
N ALA A 12 -27.91 -3.97 -4.03
CA ALA A 12 -27.13 -3.12 -3.13
C ALA A 12 -26.85 -3.83 -1.80
N ASP A 13 -27.87 -4.48 -1.22
CA ASP A 13 -27.75 -5.30 -0.01
C ASP A 13 -26.76 -6.47 -0.23
N ALA A 14 -26.87 -7.17 -1.37
CA ALA A 14 -25.93 -8.23 -1.75
C ALA A 14 -24.48 -7.71 -1.83
N ALA A 15 -24.25 -6.53 -2.43
CA ALA A 15 -22.92 -5.93 -2.51
C ALA A 15 -22.36 -5.56 -1.12
N PHE A 16 -23.20 -5.00 -0.25
CA PHE A 16 -22.85 -4.66 1.12
C PHE A 16 -22.49 -5.90 1.95
N ASP A 17 -23.27 -6.97 1.80
CA ASP A 17 -23.04 -8.26 2.45
C ASP A 17 -21.90 -9.08 1.81
N GLY A 18 -21.31 -8.61 0.71
CA GLY A 18 -20.26 -9.33 -0.01
C GLY A 18 -20.73 -10.60 -0.69
N ASP A 19 -22.03 -10.71 -1.01
CA ASP A 19 -22.58 -11.77 -1.83
C ASP A 19 -22.19 -11.56 -3.30
N LYS A 20 -21.02 -12.12 -3.62
CA LYS A 20 -20.40 -12.00 -4.93
C LYS A 20 -21.25 -12.63 -6.03
N ASP A 21 -21.88 -13.77 -5.78
CA ASP A 21 -22.57 -14.53 -6.82
C ASP A 21 -23.79 -13.76 -7.33
N THR A 22 -24.59 -13.21 -6.41
CA THR A 22 -25.76 -12.38 -6.74
C THR A 22 -25.36 -11.12 -7.52
N VAL A 23 -24.29 -10.42 -7.10
CA VAL A 23 -23.82 -9.21 -7.79
C VAL A 23 -23.25 -9.53 -9.17
N VAL A 24 -22.52 -10.65 -9.31
CA VAL A 24 -21.95 -11.10 -10.60
C VAL A 24 -23.06 -11.46 -11.59
N GLU A 25 -24.05 -12.25 -11.17
CA GLU A 25 -25.18 -12.65 -12.03
C GLU A 25 -25.87 -11.40 -12.60
N TRP A 26 -26.14 -10.40 -11.75
CA TRP A 26 -26.76 -9.15 -12.19
C TRP A 26 -25.87 -8.32 -13.13
N LEU A 27 -24.57 -8.21 -12.86
CA LEU A 27 -23.62 -7.48 -13.71
C LEU A 27 -23.29 -8.19 -15.02
N ASP A 28 -23.51 -9.50 -15.12
CA ASP A 28 -23.40 -10.22 -16.38
C ASP A 28 -24.58 -9.91 -17.32
N GLU A 29 -25.78 -9.70 -16.76
CA GLU A 29 -26.94 -9.20 -17.50
C GLU A 29 -26.85 -7.70 -17.82
N HIS A 30 -26.15 -6.93 -16.98
CA HIS A 30 -26.07 -5.47 -17.06
C HIS A 30 -24.64 -4.91 -16.92
N PRO A 31 -23.72 -5.27 -17.84
CA PRO A 31 -22.29 -4.92 -17.74
C PRO A 31 -22.00 -3.41 -17.70
N GLU A 32 -22.84 -2.60 -18.35
CA GLU A 32 -22.69 -1.14 -18.41
C GLU A 32 -22.99 -0.43 -17.08
N ARG A 33 -23.57 -1.15 -16.11
CA ARG A 33 -24.10 -0.59 -14.86
C ARG A 33 -23.15 -0.71 -13.66
N VAL A 34 -21.90 -1.12 -13.89
CA VAL A 34 -20.89 -1.30 -12.83
C VAL A 34 -20.60 -0.04 -12.00
N ASN A 35 -20.88 1.14 -12.56
CA ASN A 35 -20.69 2.46 -11.92
C ASN A 35 -22.02 3.17 -11.60
N ASP A 36 -23.13 2.44 -11.62
CA ASP A 36 -24.40 2.95 -11.09
C ASP A 36 -24.28 3.17 -9.58
N THR A 37 -25.24 3.91 -9.04
CA THR A 37 -25.37 4.14 -7.60
C THR A 37 -26.73 3.65 -7.12
N ASP A 38 -26.82 3.34 -5.84
CA ASP A 38 -28.09 3.09 -5.15
C ASP A 38 -28.90 4.39 -4.95
N ASN A 39 -29.94 4.32 -4.12
CA ASN A 39 -30.79 5.44 -3.73
C ASN A 39 -30.09 6.47 -2.82
N ALA A 40 -29.07 6.07 -2.07
CA ALA A 40 -28.24 6.92 -1.21
C ALA A 40 -27.09 7.59 -1.99
N GLY A 41 -26.81 7.15 -3.22
CA GLY A 41 -25.71 7.65 -4.04
C GLY A 41 -24.39 6.91 -3.81
N ALA A 42 -24.42 5.74 -3.18
CA ALA A 42 -23.29 4.83 -3.03
C ALA A 42 -23.10 3.96 -4.27
N SER A 43 -21.87 3.84 -4.75
CA SER A 43 -21.51 2.89 -5.80
C SER A 43 -21.34 1.48 -5.24
N PHE A 44 -21.32 0.46 -6.10
CA PHE A 44 -20.98 -0.91 -5.73
C PHE A 44 -19.67 -0.99 -4.91
N LEU A 45 -18.63 -0.28 -5.36
CA LEU A 45 -17.35 -0.28 -4.65
C LEU A 45 -17.48 0.33 -3.26
N LEU A 46 -18.26 1.41 -3.08
CA LEU A 46 -18.46 2.01 -1.77
C LEU A 46 -19.20 1.05 -0.85
N LEU A 47 -20.33 0.48 -1.31
CA LEU A 47 -21.12 -0.49 -0.56
C LEU A 47 -20.27 -1.67 -0.04
N CYS A 48 -19.37 -2.19 -0.88
CA CYS A 48 -18.49 -3.31 -0.50
C CYS A 48 -17.47 -2.95 0.60
N VAL A 49 -17.07 -1.69 0.71
CA VAL A 49 -15.97 -1.27 1.60
C VAL A 49 -16.42 -0.45 2.81
N ASP A 50 -17.66 0.03 2.81
CA ASP A 50 -18.21 0.92 3.84
C ASP A 50 -18.10 0.31 5.25
N ASN A 51 -18.47 -0.96 5.37
CA ASN A 51 -18.34 -1.74 6.60
C ASN A 51 -16.96 -2.37 6.83
N GLY A 52 -15.99 -2.01 5.99
CA GLY A 52 -14.66 -2.63 5.91
C GLY A 52 -14.67 -4.04 5.32
N ILE A 53 -13.51 -4.44 4.80
CA ILE A 53 -13.32 -5.79 4.21
C ILE A 53 -12.91 -6.77 5.30
N LYS A 54 -13.88 -7.52 5.81
CA LYS A 54 -13.70 -8.46 6.93
C LYS A 54 -13.46 -9.90 6.46
N ARG A 55 -13.89 -10.22 5.24
CA ARG A 55 -13.86 -11.57 4.66
C ARG A 55 -13.21 -11.57 3.26
N GLU A 56 -12.70 -12.72 2.85
CA GLU A 56 -12.06 -12.89 1.53
C GLU A 56 -13.08 -12.72 0.40
N GLU A 57 -14.33 -13.15 0.60
CA GLU A 57 -15.41 -13.02 -0.39
C GLU A 57 -15.68 -11.55 -0.75
N GLN A 58 -15.60 -10.64 0.25
CA GLN A 58 -15.71 -9.20 0.02
C GLN A 58 -14.50 -8.66 -0.78
N LEU A 59 -13.29 -9.13 -0.48
CA LEU A 59 -12.10 -8.76 -1.24
C LEU A 59 -12.20 -9.27 -2.69
N GLU A 60 -12.68 -10.49 -2.90
CA GLU A 60 -12.90 -11.06 -4.22
C GLU A 60 -13.94 -10.27 -5.02
N LEU A 61 -15.03 -9.85 -4.39
CA LEU A 61 -16.04 -9.00 -5.02
C LEU A 61 -15.45 -7.65 -5.42
N VAL A 62 -14.70 -6.99 -4.54
CA VAL A 62 -13.99 -5.74 -4.86
C VAL A 62 -13.05 -5.93 -6.06
N CYS A 63 -12.25 -7.00 -6.05
CA CYS A 63 -11.34 -7.31 -7.17
C CYS A 63 -12.11 -7.56 -8.48
N TYR A 64 -13.25 -8.27 -8.41
CA TYR A 64 -14.12 -8.49 -9.56
C TYR A 64 -14.66 -7.16 -10.11
N LEU A 65 -15.24 -6.32 -9.27
CA LEU A 65 -15.79 -5.00 -9.67
C LEU A 65 -14.73 -4.14 -10.34
N LEU A 66 -13.53 -4.02 -9.75
CA LEU A 66 -12.41 -3.28 -10.35
C LEU A 66 -11.99 -3.87 -11.71
N SER A 67 -11.99 -5.20 -11.84
CA SER A 67 -11.67 -5.86 -13.12
C SER A 67 -12.72 -5.61 -14.21
N ARG A 68 -13.96 -5.29 -13.82
CA ARG A 68 -15.07 -4.92 -14.71
C ARG A 68 -15.12 -3.42 -15.02
N GLY A 69 -14.17 -2.63 -14.53
CA GLY A 69 -14.08 -1.20 -14.79
C GLY A 69 -14.89 -0.34 -13.82
N ALA A 70 -15.19 -0.85 -12.62
CA ALA A 70 -15.66 0.00 -11.55
C ALA A 70 -14.63 1.12 -11.26
N ASP A 71 -15.07 2.37 -11.20
CA ASP A 71 -14.22 3.54 -11.03
C ASP A 71 -13.88 3.74 -9.54
N PRO A 72 -12.62 3.51 -9.14
CA PRO A 72 -12.21 3.70 -7.75
C PRO A 72 -12.26 5.17 -7.28
N ASN A 73 -12.34 6.11 -8.23
CA ASN A 73 -12.37 7.55 -7.99
C ASN A 73 -13.79 8.13 -8.05
N GLN A 74 -14.82 7.30 -8.22
CA GLN A 74 -16.19 7.75 -8.25
C GLN A 74 -16.56 8.42 -6.92
N MET A 75 -16.90 9.71 -6.98
CA MET A 75 -17.42 10.43 -5.82
C MET A 75 -18.84 9.95 -5.55
N CYS A 76 -19.03 9.36 -4.38
CA CYS A 76 -20.31 8.85 -3.88
C CYS A 76 -20.83 9.80 -2.81
N LEU A 77 -22.16 9.95 -2.76
CA LEU A 77 -22.80 10.81 -1.78
C LEU A 77 -22.77 10.13 -0.41
N LEU A 78 -22.47 10.91 0.61
CA LEU A 78 -22.62 10.56 2.00
C LEU A 78 -23.86 11.27 2.51
N ILE A 79 -24.84 10.47 2.91
CA ILE A 79 -25.98 10.93 3.65
C ILE A 79 -25.93 10.18 4.97
N ASP A 80 -25.51 10.86 6.03
CA ASP A 80 -25.78 10.36 7.37
C ASP A 80 -27.27 10.59 7.64
N THR A 81 -28.03 9.50 7.74
CA THR A 81 -29.49 9.54 7.96
C THR A 81 -29.86 9.27 9.40
N GLU A 82 -28.89 8.99 10.28
CA GLU A 82 -29.17 8.61 11.67
C GLU A 82 -29.59 9.82 12.53
N ASP A 83 -29.18 11.03 12.17
CA ASP A 83 -29.57 12.28 12.85
C ASP A 83 -30.22 13.26 11.86
N GLU A 84 -31.56 13.33 11.85
CA GLU A 84 -32.33 14.31 11.06
C GLU A 84 -31.91 15.78 11.32
N GLU A 85 -31.25 16.05 12.45
CA GLU A 85 -30.78 17.37 12.87
C GLU A 85 -29.38 17.72 12.32
N PHE A 86 -28.60 16.74 11.87
CA PHE A 86 -27.22 16.91 11.36
C PHE A 86 -26.99 16.10 10.08
N ASN A 87 -27.75 16.39 9.03
CA ASN A 87 -27.44 15.88 7.68
C ASN A 87 -26.07 16.42 7.24
N VAL A 88 -25.02 15.65 7.50
CA VAL A 88 -23.70 15.88 6.93
C VAL A 88 -23.75 15.39 5.49
N GLU A 89 -24.06 16.30 4.58
CA GLU A 89 -23.88 16.03 3.16
C GLU A 89 -22.38 16.03 2.85
N GLY A 90 -21.90 14.95 2.24
CA GLY A 90 -20.50 14.85 1.85
C GLY A 90 -20.32 13.99 0.62
N TYR A 91 -19.11 13.98 0.09
CA TYR A 91 -18.72 13.11 -1.00
C TYR A 91 -17.42 12.41 -0.63
N MET A 92 -17.43 11.07 -0.69
CA MET A 92 -16.22 10.26 -0.57
C MET A 92 -16.04 9.35 -1.77
N THR A 93 -14.80 8.94 -2.00
CA THR A 93 -14.50 7.86 -2.92
C THR A 93 -14.48 6.53 -2.17
N PRO A 94 -14.80 5.41 -2.83
CA PRO A 94 -14.58 4.09 -2.25
C PRO A 94 -13.12 3.88 -1.83
N PHE A 95 -12.17 4.47 -2.58
CA PHE A 95 -10.76 4.40 -2.24
C PHE A 95 -10.39 5.12 -0.92
N TYR A 96 -11.02 6.26 -0.64
CA TYR A 96 -10.87 6.92 0.66
C TYR A 96 -11.45 6.05 1.78
N ALA A 97 -12.68 5.55 1.60
CA ALA A 97 -13.37 4.73 2.60
C ALA A 97 -12.57 3.49 3.00
N ILE A 98 -12.01 2.74 2.03
CA ILE A 98 -11.20 1.57 2.35
C ILE A 98 -9.90 1.92 3.09
N CYS A 99 -9.35 3.11 2.88
CA CYS A 99 -8.19 3.59 3.63
C CYS A 99 -8.55 3.99 5.07
N SER A 100 -9.78 4.43 5.34
CA SER A 100 -10.20 4.94 6.65
C SER A 100 -10.95 3.94 7.54
N ALA A 101 -11.72 3.00 6.97
CA ALA A 101 -12.77 2.31 7.72
C ALA A 101 -12.38 0.98 8.38
N SER A 102 -11.34 0.29 7.93
CA SER A 102 -11.20 -1.14 8.23
C SER A 102 -10.09 -1.47 9.23
N ASN A 103 -10.31 -2.48 10.08
CA ASN A 103 -9.33 -3.06 11.01
C ASN A 103 -8.70 -4.37 10.49
N SER A 104 -8.89 -4.68 9.21
CA SER A 104 -8.57 -5.99 8.63
C SER A 104 -7.23 -6.02 7.88
N PRO A 105 -6.45 -7.12 7.99
CA PRO A 105 -5.25 -7.29 7.18
C PRO A 105 -5.54 -7.38 5.67
N LEU A 106 -6.77 -7.67 5.26
CA LEU A 106 -7.18 -7.74 3.85
C LEU A 106 -7.16 -6.37 3.17
N VAL A 107 -7.23 -5.28 3.94
CA VAL A 107 -7.22 -3.90 3.42
C VAL A 107 -6.00 -3.63 2.56
N GLN A 108 -4.84 -4.14 2.93
CA GLN A 108 -3.62 -3.91 2.13
C GLN A 108 -3.72 -4.50 0.72
N HIS A 109 -4.48 -5.59 0.54
CA HIS A 109 -4.73 -6.24 -0.74
C HIS A 109 -5.77 -5.48 -1.54
N ALA A 110 -6.83 -5.00 -0.89
CA ALA A 110 -7.82 -4.13 -1.52
C ALA A 110 -7.17 -2.83 -2.00
N VAL A 111 -6.44 -2.12 -1.15
CA VAL A 111 -5.71 -0.89 -1.50
C VAL A 111 -4.76 -1.13 -2.69
N ALA A 112 -4.07 -2.27 -2.73
CA ALA A 112 -3.24 -2.63 -3.87
C ALA A 112 -4.04 -2.77 -5.17
N SER A 113 -5.22 -3.39 -5.08
CA SER A 113 -6.13 -3.60 -6.22
C SER A 113 -6.70 -2.27 -6.73
N PHE A 114 -7.19 -1.42 -5.82
CA PHE A 114 -7.65 -0.06 -6.11
C PHE A 114 -6.58 0.78 -6.82
N LEU A 115 -5.36 0.81 -6.27
CA LEU A 115 -4.24 1.54 -6.90
C LEU A 115 -3.88 0.97 -8.28
N SER A 116 -3.97 -0.35 -8.46
CA SER A 116 -3.72 -1.00 -9.75
C SER A 116 -4.82 -0.67 -10.78
N ALA A 117 -6.04 -0.43 -10.32
CA ALA A 117 -7.17 0.03 -11.13
C ALA A 117 -7.18 1.55 -11.40
N GLY A 118 -6.16 2.29 -10.93
CA GLY A 118 -6.03 3.72 -11.18
C GLY A 118 -6.65 4.63 -10.14
N ALA A 119 -6.86 4.15 -8.91
CA ALA A 119 -7.24 5.00 -7.79
C ALA A 119 -6.20 6.13 -7.58
N ASP A 120 -6.67 7.37 -7.45
CA ASP A 120 -5.83 8.53 -7.17
C ASP A 120 -5.59 8.64 -5.65
N PRO A 121 -4.34 8.47 -5.17
CA PRO A 121 -4.02 8.57 -3.75
C PRO A 121 -4.08 9.98 -3.17
N ASN A 122 -4.40 10.98 -3.98
CA ASN A 122 -4.56 12.37 -3.57
C ASN A 122 -6.01 12.88 -3.70
N LEU A 123 -6.93 12.08 -4.23
CA LEU A 123 -8.32 12.48 -4.36
C LEU A 123 -8.98 12.56 -2.98
N ARG A 124 -9.45 13.76 -2.63
CA ARG A 124 -9.85 14.08 -1.27
C ARG A 124 -11.34 13.81 -1.04
N LEU A 125 -11.65 13.45 0.21
CA LEU A 125 -12.97 13.60 0.77
C LEU A 125 -13.42 15.06 0.62
N ARG A 126 -14.68 15.30 0.27
CA ARG A 126 -15.29 16.63 0.25
C ARG A 126 -16.53 16.62 1.12
N LEU A 127 -16.44 17.13 2.33
CA LEU A 127 -17.61 17.29 3.19
C LEU A 127 -18.26 18.66 2.93
N ALA A 128 -19.54 18.81 3.27
CA ALA A 128 -20.21 20.11 3.21
C ALA A 128 -19.54 21.13 4.13
N ASP A 129 -19.62 22.40 3.73
CA ASP A 129 -18.99 23.57 4.37
C ASP A 129 -19.34 23.72 5.86
N SER A 130 -20.37 23.05 6.36
CA SER A 130 -20.80 23.07 7.75
C SER A 130 -20.01 22.14 8.68
N THR A 131 -19.25 21.19 8.14
CA THR A 131 -18.46 20.29 8.97
C THR A 131 -17.05 20.83 9.20
N PRO A 132 -16.57 20.86 10.45
CA PRO A 132 -15.17 21.19 10.75
C PRO A 132 -14.21 20.08 10.29
N GLU A 133 -14.73 18.98 9.76
CA GLU A 133 -13.95 17.90 9.21
C GLU A 133 -13.43 18.30 7.81
N PRO A 134 -12.11 18.43 7.64
CA PRO A 134 -11.54 19.01 6.43
C PRO A 134 -11.37 17.99 5.32
N ASN A 135 -11.18 18.52 4.11
CA ASN A 135 -10.83 17.75 2.91
C ASN A 135 -9.60 16.87 3.14
N THR A 136 -9.87 15.61 3.50
CA THR A 136 -8.86 14.65 3.96
C THR A 136 -8.43 13.76 2.79
N SER A 137 -7.11 13.55 2.64
CA SER A 137 -6.58 12.61 1.64
C SER A 137 -6.63 11.14 2.12
N PRO A 138 -6.62 10.15 1.22
CA PRO A 138 -6.58 8.72 1.59
C PRO A 138 -5.42 8.36 2.52
N LEU A 139 -4.25 8.97 2.32
CA LEU A 139 -3.10 8.79 3.21
C LEU A 139 -3.41 9.27 4.62
N MET A 140 -4.05 10.43 4.74
CA MET A 140 -4.41 11.00 6.03
C MET A 140 -5.51 10.17 6.71
N GLY A 141 -6.49 9.68 5.96
CA GLY A 141 -7.51 8.74 6.45
C GLY A 141 -6.88 7.47 7.04
N ALA A 142 -5.90 6.87 6.34
CA ALA A 142 -5.17 5.69 6.84
C ALA A 142 -4.40 5.96 8.14
N ILE A 143 -3.80 7.14 8.28
CA ILE A 143 -3.06 7.54 9.49
C ILE A 143 -4.04 7.82 10.65
N ARG A 144 -5.16 8.50 10.41
CA ARG A 144 -6.20 8.75 11.44
C ARG A 144 -6.78 7.44 11.95
N SER A 145 -7.15 6.56 11.04
CA SER A 145 -7.69 5.23 11.36
C SER A 145 -6.73 4.42 12.24
N PHE A 146 -5.43 4.51 11.92
CA PHE A 146 -4.39 3.91 12.75
C PHE A 146 -4.43 4.43 14.20
N VAL A 147 -4.46 5.75 14.41
CA VAL A 147 -4.47 6.34 15.77
C VAL A 147 -5.77 6.01 16.51
N ALA A 148 -6.92 6.02 15.82
CA ALA A 148 -8.22 5.72 16.42
C ALA A 148 -8.33 4.27 16.92
N SER A 149 -7.57 3.33 16.33
CA SER A 149 -7.65 1.89 16.65
C SER A 149 -7.03 1.47 18.00
N HIS A 150 -6.52 2.41 18.82
CA HIS A 150 -5.99 2.19 20.20
C HIS A 150 -4.94 1.06 20.36
N GLY A 151 -4.35 0.57 19.27
CA GLY A 151 -3.35 -0.49 19.32
C GLY A 151 -2.76 -0.87 17.97
N GLY A 152 -2.92 0.01 16.96
CA GLY A 152 -2.29 -0.04 15.64
C GLY A 152 -1.97 -1.45 15.13
N THR A 153 -2.88 -2.03 14.36
CA THR A 153 -2.65 -3.33 13.74
C THR A 153 -1.45 -3.29 12.77
N SER A 154 -0.86 -4.45 12.48
CA SER A 154 0.36 -4.53 11.66
C SER A 154 0.17 -4.17 10.17
N TRP A 155 -1.07 -4.01 9.70
CA TRP A 155 -1.39 -3.88 8.28
C TRP A 155 -1.45 -2.43 7.78
N GLN A 156 -1.59 -1.43 8.65
CA GLN A 156 -1.64 -0.01 8.25
C GLN A 156 -0.30 0.49 7.70
N LEU A 157 0.83 0.06 8.26
CA LEU A 157 2.14 0.43 7.74
C LEU A 157 2.29 0.01 6.25
N PRO A 158 1.95 -1.23 5.85
CA PRO A 158 1.83 -1.61 4.44
C PRO A 158 0.94 -0.69 3.60
N VAL A 159 -0.22 -0.25 4.11
CA VAL A 159 -1.12 0.67 3.41
C VAL A 159 -0.45 2.03 3.20
N VAL A 160 0.12 2.63 4.25
CA VAL A 160 0.86 3.91 4.17
C VAL A 160 2.02 3.81 3.17
N VAL A 161 2.80 2.72 3.22
CA VAL A 161 3.88 2.46 2.26
C VAL A 161 3.36 2.42 0.81
N ARG A 162 2.23 1.74 0.57
CA ARG A 162 1.61 1.65 -0.76
C ARG A 162 1.13 3.01 -1.26
N LEU A 163 0.46 3.79 -0.41
CA LEU A 163 -0.01 5.13 -0.75
C LEU A 163 1.15 6.07 -1.09
N LEU A 164 2.20 6.10 -0.26
CA LEU A 164 3.41 6.89 -0.54
C LEU A 164 4.10 6.45 -1.83
N ARG A 165 4.15 5.14 -2.09
CA ARG A 165 4.70 4.58 -3.33
C ARG A 165 3.87 4.98 -4.56
N ALA A 166 2.56 5.08 -4.42
CA ALA A 166 1.64 5.55 -5.45
C ALA A 166 1.70 7.08 -5.67
N GLY A 167 2.44 7.81 -4.84
CA GLY A 167 2.60 9.26 -4.97
C GLY A 167 1.59 10.08 -4.15
N ALA A 168 1.04 9.51 -3.07
CA ALA A 168 0.33 10.29 -2.06
C ALA A 168 1.23 11.43 -1.56
N SER A 169 0.70 12.65 -1.56
CA SER A 169 1.39 13.83 -1.05
C SER A 169 1.26 13.94 0.48
N LEU A 170 2.33 14.37 1.12
CA LEU A 170 2.37 14.66 2.56
C LEU A 170 1.82 16.06 2.88
N ASP A 171 1.68 16.91 1.85
CA ASP A 171 1.28 18.30 1.98
C ASP A 171 -0.21 18.49 1.63
N SER A 172 -0.85 17.45 1.08
CA SER A 172 -2.25 17.47 0.64
C SER A 172 -3.25 17.01 1.70
N SER A 173 -2.89 17.11 2.99
CA SER A 173 -3.61 16.45 4.07
C SER A 173 -4.88 17.18 4.52
N PHE A 174 -4.83 18.51 4.63
CA PHE A 174 -5.96 19.36 5.05
C PHE A 174 -6.07 20.56 4.11
N GLU A 175 -7.29 21.03 3.83
CA GLU A 175 -7.44 22.40 3.33
C GLU A 175 -7.12 23.39 4.45
N GLY A 176 -5.95 24.00 4.37
CA GLY A 176 -5.65 25.26 5.05
C GLY A 176 -5.01 25.21 6.44
N GLU A 177 -5.01 24.09 7.17
CA GLU A 177 -4.65 24.17 8.60
C GLU A 177 -3.45 23.31 9.06
N LEU A 178 -3.28 22.07 8.63
CA LEU A 178 -2.18 21.22 9.14
C LEU A 178 -1.66 20.26 8.07
N SER A 179 -0.34 20.26 7.87
CA SER A 179 0.37 19.20 7.18
C SER A 179 0.40 17.91 8.01
N VAL A 180 0.75 16.76 7.39
CA VAL A 180 0.78 15.47 8.10
C VAL A 180 1.68 15.51 9.34
N ASP A 181 2.82 16.20 9.29
CA ASP A 181 3.70 16.33 10.46
C ASP A 181 3.08 17.19 11.57
N GLU A 182 2.38 18.27 11.21
CA GLU A 182 1.77 19.17 12.19
C GLU A 182 0.60 18.47 12.89
N TRP A 183 -0.16 17.66 12.17
CA TRP A 183 -1.18 16.79 12.75
C TRP A 183 -0.56 15.74 13.68
N ILE A 184 0.51 15.04 13.25
CA ILE A 184 1.22 14.08 14.10
C ILE A 184 1.72 14.77 15.38
N ALA A 185 2.27 15.98 15.28
CA ALA A 185 2.74 16.75 16.43
C ALA A 185 1.59 17.24 17.34
N ALA A 186 0.40 17.49 16.79
CA ALA A 186 -0.80 17.80 17.57
C ALA A 186 -1.28 16.57 18.34
N GLU A 187 -1.39 15.41 17.68
CA GLU A 187 -1.76 14.15 18.32
C GLU A 187 -0.75 13.73 19.40
N GLN A 188 0.55 13.87 19.15
CA GLN A 188 1.61 13.61 20.14
C GLN A 188 1.46 14.46 21.42
N ARG A 189 0.97 15.69 21.29
CA ARG A 189 0.72 16.56 22.45
C ARG A 189 -0.57 16.21 23.18
N GLN A 190 -1.58 15.73 22.46
CA GLN A 190 -2.88 15.40 23.04
C GLN A 190 -2.89 14.02 23.69
N ARG A 191 -2.17 13.04 23.14
CA ARG A 191 -2.20 11.62 23.52
C ARG A 191 -0.80 10.98 23.47
N PRO A 192 0.18 11.46 24.26
CA PRO A 192 1.55 10.96 24.22
C PRO A 192 1.65 9.45 24.52
N GLU A 193 0.85 8.96 25.46
CA GLU A 193 0.82 7.54 25.88
C GLU A 193 0.43 6.58 24.76
N VAL A 194 -0.52 6.97 23.89
CA VAL A 194 -0.96 6.16 22.75
C VAL A 194 0.17 6.01 21.73
N ILE A 195 1.04 7.01 21.63
CA ILE A 195 2.02 7.13 20.56
C ILE A 195 3.36 6.52 20.95
N GLU A 196 3.79 6.68 22.21
CA GLU A 196 5.06 6.14 22.69
C GLU A 196 5.06 4.61 22.75
N ASP A 197 3.95 3.99 23.15
CA ASP A 197 3.86 2.54 23.32
C ASP A 197 3.63 1.79 21.99
N GLN A 198 3.24 2.49 20.91
CA GLN A 198 2.90 1.87 19.63
C GLN A 198 4.08 1.85 18.66
N VAL A 199 4.85 0.76 18.68
CA VAL A 199 5.99 0.50 17.76
C VAL A 199 5.61 0.71 16.29
N GLN A 200 4.41 0.30 15.87
CA GLN A 200 3.95 0.47 14.50
C GLN A 200 3.69 1.94 14.14
N PHE A 201 3.19 2.73 15.09
CA PHE A 201 3.00 4.16 14.84
C PHE A 201 4.34 4.87 14.68
N GLN A 202 5.29 4.55 15.56
CA GLN A 202 6.65 5.07 15.47
C GLN A 202 7.31 4.72 14.13
N ALA A 203 7.04 3.54 13.58
CA ALA A 203 7.47 3.16 12.25
C ALA A 203 6.84 4.03 11.15
N VAL A 204 5.53 4.31 11.23
CA VAL A 204 4.83 5.22 10.31
C VAL A 204 5.38 6.65 10.40
N ILE A 205 5.58 7.20 11.60
CA ILE A 205 6.17 8.53 11.82
C ILE A 205 7.59 8.59 11.22
N THR A 206 8.42 7.58 11.52
CA THR A 206 9.79 7.49 11.00
C THR A 206 9.80 7.46 9.48
N LEU A 207 8.87 6.70 8.87
CA LEU A 207 8.71 6.63 7.43
C LEU A 207 8.33 7.97 6.83
N ILE A 208 7.30 8.63 7.35
CA ILE A 208 6.80 9.93 6.87
C ILE A 208 7.89 10.99 6.95
N ARG A 209 8.56 11.12 8.10
CA ARG A 209 9.68 12.05 8.29
C ARG A 209 10.82 11.78 7.30
N GLY A 210 11.16 10.51 7.10
CA GLY A 210 12.17 10.10 6.13
C GLY A 210 11.80 10.47 4.69
N VAL A 211 10.55 10.24 4.31
CA VAL A 211 10.03 10.57 2.96
C VAL A 211 9.98 12.07 2.73
N ARG A 212 9.55 12.85 3.74
CA ARG A 212 9.54 14.31 3.68
C ARG A 212 10.94 14.90 3.60
N ALA A 213 11.87 14.44 4.43
CA ALA A 213 13.26 14.88 4.38
C ALA A 213 13.91 14.63 3.00
N ALA A 214 13.52 13.54 2.34
CA ALA A 214 13.95 13.26 0.97
C ALA A 214 13.14 14.01 -0.11
N GLY A 215 11.99 14.57 0.24
CA GLY A 215 11.06 15.31 -0.63
C GLY A 215 10.17 14.45 -1.54
N SER A 216 10.28 13.13 -1.50
CA SER A 216 9.36 12.19 -2.20
C SER A 216 9.71 10.74 -1.86
N TRP A 217 8.77 9.82 -2.04
CA TRP A 217 9.03 8.38 -1.89
C TRP A 217 10.19 7.90 -2.78
N LYS A 218 10.21 8.31 -4.05
CA LYS A 218 11.25 7.92 -5.01
C LYS A 218 12.64 8.37 -4.56
N LYS A 219 12.77 9.61 -4.07
CA LYS A 219 14.04 10.14 -3.55
C LYS A 219 14.42 9.45 -2.24
N TYR A 220 13.46 9.19 -1.36
CA TYR A 220 13.67 8.44 -0.12
C TYR A 220 14.23 7.06 -0.39
N CYS A 221 13.62 6.29 -1.30
CA CYS A 221 14.16 5.01 -1.73
C CYS A 221 15.55 5.17 -2.35
N ARG A 222 15.82 6.17 -3.20
CA ARG A 222 17.18 6.36 -3.76
C ARG A 222 18.24 6.71 -2.73
N ALA A 223 17.86 7.43 -1.67
CA ALA A 223 18.77 7.84 -0.60
C ALA A 223 19.02 6.71 0.39
N ARG A 224 18.00 5.91 0.71
CA ARG A 224 18.10 4.78 1.65
C ARG A 224 18.44 3.46 1.01
N ALA A 225 18.25 3.30 -0.28
CA ALA A 225 18.28 1.96 -0.80
C ALA A 225 19.71 1.48 -1.01
N PRO A 226 20.03 0.33 -0.41
CA PRO A 226 21.27 -0.37 -0.67
C PRO A 226 21.35 -0.79 -2.14
N HIS A 227 20.28 -0.75 -2.96
CA HIS A 227 20.35 -1.09 -4.39
C HIS A 227 21.41 -0.29 -5.16
N ARG A 228 21.70 0.97 -4.78
CA ARG A 228 22.78 1.74 -5.42
C ARG A 228 24.15 1.20 -5.03
N GLU A 229 24.33 0.90 -3.76
CA GLU A 229 25.56 0.33 -3.20
C GLU A 229 25.78 -1.09 -3.75
N ILE A 230 24.72 -1.89 -3.81
CA ILE A 230 24.58 -3.21 -4.44
C ILE A 230 24.90 -3.16 -5.94
N LEU A 231 24.32 -2.22 -6.70
CA LEU A 231 24.60 -2.09 -8.14
C LEU A 231 26.02 -1.58 -8.38
N ALA A 232 26.52 -0.66 -7.55
CA ALA A 232 27.90 -0.22 -7.58
C ALA A 232 28.85 -1.38 -7.28
N LEU A 233 28.56 -2.17 -6.25
CA LEU A 233 29.31 -3.34 -5.83
C LEU A 233 29.28 -4.46 -6.89
N ARG A 234 28.12 -4.73 -7.52
CA ARG A 234 28.02 -5.61 -8.71
C ARG A 234 28.84 -5.06 -9.89
N SER A 235 28.83 -3.75 -10.11
CA SER A 235 29.59 -3.14 -11.21
C SER A 235 31.09 -3.15 -10.96
N LEU A 236 31.53 -3.00 -9.71
CA LEU A 236 32.92 -3.14 -9.29
C LEU A 236 33.37 -4.60 -9.36
N ALA A 237 32.49 -5.55 -9.01
CA ALA A 237 32.68 -6.99 -9.16
C ALA A 237 32.93 -7.37 -10.63
N MET A 238 32.00 -7.02 -11.52
CA MET A 238 32.07 -7.35 -12.95
C MET A 238 33.31 -6.77 -13.64
N ARG A 239 33.83 -5.67 -13.12
CA ARG A 239 35.04 -5.01 -13.66
C ARG A 239 36.34 -5.50 -13.00
N GLY A 240 36.27 -6.50 -12.12
CA GLY A 240 37.43 -7.08 -11.44
C GLY A 240 38.07 -6.17 -10.39
N TYR A 241 37.39 -5.10 -9.96
CA TYR A 241 37.89 -4.22 -8.90
C TYR A 241 37.67 -4.82 -7.50
N ILE A 242 36.66 -5.68 -7.36
CA ILE A 242 36.41 -6.47 -6.15
C ILE A 242 36.45 -7.94 -6.60
N THR A 243 37.65 -8.52 -6.64
CA THR A 243 37.84 -9.94 -6.96
C THR A 243 37.84 -10.81 -5.70
N PRO A 244 37.36 -12.06 -5.79
CA PRO A 244 37.62 -13.08 -4.79
C PRO A 244 39.14 -13.22 -4.61
N TYR A 245 39.53 -13.66 -3.42
CA TYR A 245 40.91 -13.70 -2.92
C TYR A 245 41.88 -14.42 -3.87
N GLN A 246 42.39 -13.73 -4.90
CA GLN A 246 43.51 -14.25 -5.68
C GLN A 246 44.74 -14.27 -4.77
N ARG A 247 45.44 -15.41 -4.75
CA ARG A 247 46.58 -15.78 -3.87
C ARG A 247 47.75 -14.78 -3.79
N ARG A 248 47.68 -13.61 -4.44
CA ARG A 248 48.68 -12.55 -4.34
C ARG A 248 48.30 -11.53 -3.27
N ARG A 249 48.93 -11.74 -2.10
CA ARG A 249 49.10 -10.85 -0.94
C ARG A 249 48.85 -9.36 -1.28
N THR A 250 47.67 -8.83 -0.90
CA THR A 250 47.47 -7.54 -0.17
C THR A 250 46.04 -6.98 -0.24
N ARG A 251 45.11 -7.53 -1.04
CA ARG A 251 43.75 -6.94 -1.23
C ARG A 251 42.55 -7.66 -0.57
N GLY A 252 42.77 -8.52 0.41
CA GLY A 252 41.71 -9.36 1.01
C GLY A 252 40.70 -8.64 1.94
N ALA A 253 40.97 -7.41 2.38
CA ALA A 253 40.11 -6.71 3.33
C ALA A 253 38.84 -6.13 2.69
N GLU A 254 38.95 -5.58 1.48
CA GLU A 254 37.84 -4.94 0.76
C GLU A 254 36.75 -5.95 0.38
N HIS A 255 37.15 -7.16 -0.03
CA HIS A 255 36.24 -8.28 -0.33
C HIS A 255 35.45 -8.74 0.92
N LYS A 256 36.10 -8.86 2.08
CA LYS A 256 35.42 -9.24 3.33
C LYS A 256 34.45 -8.16 3.81
N ILE A 257 34.78 -6.88 3.62
CA ILE A 257 33.89 -5.76 3.94
C ILE A 257 32.68 -5.77 2.99
N ALA A 258 32.89 -6.04 1.70
CA ALA A 258 31.83 -6.11 0.70
C ALA A 258 30.86 -7.28 0.96
N ILE A 259 31.38 -8.47 1.31
CA ILE A 259 30.56 -9.63 1.72
C ILE A 259 29.82 -9.34 3.04
N ALA A 260 30.49 -8.78 4.04
CA ALA A 260 29.85 -8.43 5.31
C ALA A 260 28.75 -7.38 5.14
N PHE A 261 28.94 -6.41 4.23
CA PHE A 261 27.93 -5.45 3.84
C PHE A 261 26.72 -6.15 3.18
N VAL A 262 26.96 -7.01 2.18
CA VAL A 262 25.91 -7.77 1.49
C VAL A 262 25.15 -8.70 2.44
N ALA A 263 25.84 -9.40 3.34
CA ALA A 263 25.24 -10.29 4.33
C ALA A 263 24.38 -9.54 5.36
N ARG A 264 24.72 -8.30 5.70
CA ARG A 264 23.91 -7.44 6.60
C ARG A 264 22.59 -6.98 5.97
N LEU A 265 22.44 -7.08 4.65
CA LEU A 265 21.22 -6.71 3.94
C LEU A 265 20.13 -7.80 3.98
N GLY A 266 20.42 -8.93 4.63
CA GLY A 266 19.48 -10.04 4.85
C GLY A 266 19.26 -10.91 3.61
N ASP A 267 18.37 -11.89 3.75
CA ASP A 267 18.05 -12.88 2.71
C ASP A 267 17.06 -12.30 1.69
N ASN A 268 17.56 -11.36 0.88
CA ASN A 268 16.84 -10.83 -0.26
C ASN A 268 17.43 -11.49 -1.50
N GLY A 269 16.64 -12.12 -2.38
CA GLY A 269 17.12 -12.83 -3.58
C GLY A 269 18.07 -12.03 -4.50
N ILE A 270 18.15 -10.70 -4.32
CA ILE A 270 19.13 -9.78 -4.92
C ILE A 270 20.57 -10.05 -4.43
N VAL A 271 20.76 -10.41 -3.16
CA VAL A 271 22.05 -10.76 -2.54
C VAL A 271 22.65 -11.98 -3.23
N TRP A 272 21.89 -13.07 -3.36
CA TRP A 272 22.32 -14.28 -4.04
C TRP A 272 22.64 -14.05 -5.52
N ASN A 273 21.88 -13.20 -6.19
CA ASN A 273 22.12 -12.81 -7.58
C ASN A 273 23.40 -12.00 -7.78
N ILE A 274 23.99 -11.44 -6.73
CA ILE A 274 25.25 -10.68 -6.80
C ILE A 274 26.43 -11.54 -6.38
N LEU A 275 26.23 -12.35 -5.32
CA LEU A 275 27.21 -13.35 -4.92
C LEU A 275 27.49 -14.38 -6.04
N SER A 276 26.52 -14.67 -6.91
CA SER A 276 26.72 -15.54 -8.08
C SER A 276 27.75 -15.00 -9.08
N PHE A 277 27.93 -13.68 -9.18
CA PHE A 277 28.98 -13.05 -10.02
C PHE A 277 30.36 -13.00 -9.33
N TRP A 278 30.43 -13.38 -8.05
CA TRP A 278 31.67 -13.47 -7.27
C TRP A 278 32.15 -14.91 -7.08
N ARG A 279 31.47 -15.90 -7.66
CA ARG A 279 31.95 -17.28 -7.63
C ARG A 279 33.12 -17.42 -8.60
N ASP A 280 34.19 -18.05 -8.13
CA ASP A 280 35.32 -18.40 -8.99
C ASP A 280 34.81 -19.45 -10.00
N PRO A 281 35.05 -19.30 -11.32
CA PRO A 281 34.71 -20.35 -12.30
C PRO A 281 35.35 -21.70 -11.95
N ASP A 282 36.44 -21.66 -11.17
CA ASP A 282 37.17 -22.83 -10.69
C ASP A 282 36.51 -23.52 -9.46
N ASP A 283 35.45 -22.93 -8.86
CA ASP A 283 34.66 -23.54 -7.77
C ASP A 283 33.51 -24.44 -8.31
N ILE A 284 33.57 -24.86 -9.58
CA ILE A 284 32.62 -25.81 -10.16
C ILE A 284 33.18 -27.22 -9.97
N GLU A 285 32.57 -28.01 -9.09
CA GLU A 285 32.86 -29.44 -8.98
C GLU A 285 31.89 -30.22 -9.88
N ASP A 286 32.45 -30.98 -10.82
CA ASP A 286 31.72 -31.99 -11.57
C ASP A 286 31.50 -33.20 -10.63
N ILE A 287 30.28 -33.35 -10.13
CA ILE A 287 29.91 -34.52 -9.32
C ILE A 287 29.31 -35.57 -10.24
N THR A 288 30.02 -36.67 -10.43
CA THR A 288 29.50 -37.84 -11.15
C THR A 288 28.56 -38.60 -10.23
N LEU A 289 27.28 -38.66 -10.60
CA LEU A 289 26.26 -39.44 -9.92
C LEU A 289 26.48 -40.95 -10.16
N GLY A 290 25.93 -41.78 -9.27
CA GLY A 290 26.11 -43.24 -9.32
C GLY A 290 25.58 -43.94 -10.58
N ASN A 291 24.86 -43.23 -11.45
CA ASN A 291 24.40 -43.70 -12.76
C ASN A 291 25.31 -43.27 -13.93
N GLY A 292 26.40 -42.54 -13.66
CA GLY A 292 27.34 -42.03 -14.66
C GLY A 292 27.03 -40.63 -15.18
N ASP A 293 25.91 -40.01 -14.78
CA ASP A 293 25.59 -38.64 -15.16
C ASP A 293 26.48 -37.65 -14.38
N VAL A 294 27.05 -36.68 -15.09
CA VAL A 294 27.81 -35.60 -14.46
C VAL A 294 26.86 -34.44 -14.19
N VAL A 295 26.66 -34.13 -12.91
CA VAL A 295 25.94 -32.94 -12.48
C VAL A 295 26.97 -31.93 -12.00
N ARG A 296 26.97 -30.75 -12.63
CA ARG A 296 27.72 -29.61 -12.13
C ARG A 296 27.06 -29.12 -10.87
N VAL A 297 27.71 -29.38 -9.74
CA VAL A 297 27.26 -28.89 -8.45
C VAL A 297 28.16 -27.73 -8.06
N TYR A 298 27.51 -26.62 -7.74
CA TYR A 298 28.19 -25.43 -7.26
C TYR A 298 28.42 -25.62 -5.75
N SER A 299 29.68 -25.76 -5.33
CA SER A 299 30.05 -25.77 -3.90
C SER A 299 30.12 -24.36 -3.30
#